data_AF-X0WAL1-F1
#
_entry.id   AF-X0WAL1-F1
#
_cell.length_a   1.000
_cell.length_b   1.000
_cell.length_c   1.000
_cell.angle_alpha   90.00
_cell.angle_beta   90.00
_cell.angle_gamma   90.00
#
_symmetry.space_group_name_H-M   'P 1'
#
loop_
_entity.id
_entity.type
_entity.pdbx_description
1 polymer ?
#
loop_
_entity_poly.entity_id
_entity_poly.type
_entity_poly.pdbx_seq_one_letter_code
_entity_poly.pdbx_strand_id
1 'polypeptide(L)'
;MRNVIILGAGGAASALTFYIEDNNSINESKEKINILGYIGDKPGVDEYWKKYGYKAPVLCDFNAYVPAQNEEVLIAIADMEVRKNKINSLMNKNARIGEFIHHSVIVPKIRNLGIGNVIFPHCIIEPNAI
;
A
#
# COMPACT_ATOMS: atom_id res chain seq x y z
N MET A 1 -13.86 2.19 7.22
CA MET A 1 -12.99 2.81 6.21
C MET A 1 -11.56 2.73 6.72
N ARG A 2 -10.64 2.21 5.93
CA ARG A 2 -9.21 2.08 6.29
C ARG A 2 -8.46 3.29 5.75
N ASN A 3 -7.72 4.02 6.58
CA ASN A 3 -6.85 5.09 6.10
C ASN A 3 -5.47 4.51 5.79
N VAL A 4 -5.01 4.74 4.57
CA VAL A 4 -3.72 4.20 4.09
C VAL A 4 -2.82 5.31 3.60
N ILE A 5 -1.53 5.16 3.87
CA ILE A 5 -0.45 5.89 3.22
C ILE A 5 0.22 4.93 2.24
N ILE A 6 0.51 5.39 1.02
CA ILE A 6 1.25 4.59 0.04
C ILE A 6 2.74 4.95 0.11
N LEU A 7 3.58 3.96 0.40
CA LEU A 7 5.03 4.09 0.31
C LEU A 7 5.49 3.85 -1.13
N GLY A 8 5.98 4.90 -1.78
CA GLY A 8 6.35 4.96 -3.19
C GLY A 8 5.35 5.78 -4.00
N ALA A 9 5.81 6.39 -5.08
CA ALA A 9 4.97 7.12 -6.04
C ALA A 9 5.18 6.64 -7.50
N GLY A 10 6.06 5.67 -7.72
CA GLY A 10 6.39 5.16 -9.06
C GLY A 10 5.32 4.22 -9.66
N GLY A 11 5.70 3.45 -10.68
CA GLY A 11 4.75 2.57 -11.40
C GLY A 11 4.00 1.56 -10.52
N ALA A 12 4.65 1.00 -9.49
CA ALA A 12 4.00 0.10 -8.55
C ALA A 12 2.91 0.83 -7.73
N ALA A 13 3.14 2.09 -7.35
CA ALA A 13 2.15 2.91 -6.67
C ALA A 13 1.00 3.27 -7.60
N SER A 14 1.27 3.52 -8.88
CA SER A 14 0.23 3.78 -9.88
C SER A 14 -0.74 2.61 -10.02
N ALA A 15 -0.22 1.39 -10.13
CA ALA A 15 -1.04 0.18 -10.15
C ALA A 15 -1.83 0.00 -8.85
N LEU A 16 -1.17 0.13 -7.69
CA LEU A 16 -1.83 -0.03 -6.40
C LEU A 16 -2.96 1.01 -6.19
N THR A 17 -2.72 2.28 -6.50
CA THR A 17 -3.72 3.34 -6.41
C THR A 17 -4.91 3.04 -7.31
N PHE A 18 -4.67 2.66 -8.57
CA PHE A 18 -5.73 2.29 -9.50
C PHE A 18 -6.60 1.16 -8.94
N TYR A 19 -6.00 0.08 -8.44
CA TYR A 19 -6.76 -1.04 -7.91
C TYR A 19 -7.42 -0.76 -6.57
N ILE A 20 -6.89 0.16 -5.77
CA ILE A 20 -7.60 0.66 -4.59
C ILE A 20 -8.86 1.43 -5.02
N GLU A 21 -8.76 2.31 -6.01
CA GLU A 21 -9.90 3.07 -6.54
C GLU A 21 -10.97 2.15 -7.16
N ASP A 22 -10.54 1.15 -7.95
CA ASP A 22 -11.41 0.11 -8.51
C ASP A 22 -12.10 -0.69 -7.41
N ASN A 23 -11.34 -1.20 -6.43
CA ASN A 23 -11.87 -1.91 -5.27
C ASN A 23 -12.87 -1.07 -4.47
N ASN A 24 -12.63 0.23 -4.33
CA ASN A 24 -13.54 1.16 -3.66
C ASN A 24 -14.83 1.44 -4.44
N SER A 25 -14.85 1.19 -5.75
CA SER A 25 -16.04 1.41 -6.59
C SER A 25 -17.12 0.35 -6.36
N ILE A 26 -16.71 -0.85 -5.92
CA ILE A 26 -17.60 -2.02 -5.74
C ILE A 26 -17.98 -2.24 -4.28
N ASN A 27 -17.14 -1.83 -3.32
CA ASN A 27 -17.33 -2.10 -1.90
C ASN A 27 -18.24 -1.09 -1.17
N GLU A 28 -18.89 -1.54 -0.10
CA GLU A 28 -19.62 -0.67 0.83
C GLU A 28 -18.68 0.30 1.57
N SER A 29 -19.21 1.42 2.06
CA SER A 29 -18.42 2.53 2.66
C SER A 29 -17.49 2.10 3.81
N LYS A 30 -17.83 1.04 4.55
CA LYS A 30 -17.02 0.55 5.68
C LYS A 30 -15.74 -0.17 5.23
N GLU A 31 -15.76 -0.79 4.05
CA GLU A 31 -14.64 -1.56 3.48
C GLU A 31 -13.76 -0.71 2.56
N LYS A 32 -14.15 0.53 2.27
CA LYS A 32 -13.36 1.44 1.44
C LYS A 32 -12.04 1.82 2.10
N ILE A 33 -11.05 2.01 1.25
CA ILE A 33 -9.71 2.47 1.57
C ILE A 33 -9.60 3.94 1.20
N ASN A 34 -9.27 4.79 2.17
CA ASN A 34 -8.99 6.20 1.98
C ASN A 34 -7.47 6.40 1.86
N ILE A 35 -6.99 6.83 0.69
CA ILE A 35 -5.57 7.14 0.47
C ILE A 35 -5.29 8.53 1.04
N LEU A 36 -4.61 8.59 2.19
CA LEU A 36 -4.22 9.85 2.83
C LEU A 36 -3.15 10.59 2.02
N GLY A 37 -2.27 9.86 1.36
CA GLY A 37 -1.20 10.40 0.53
C GLY A 37 -0.06 9.43 0.32
N TYR A 38 1.03 9.98 -0.21
CA TYR A 38 2.22 9.24 -0.61
C TYR A 38 3.43 9.67 0.21
N ILE A 39 4.27 8.71 0.57
CA ILE A 39 5.59 8.95 1.16
C ILE A 39 6.66 8.25 0.31
N GLY A 40 7.88 8.75 0.33
CA GLY A 40 8.98 8.16 -0.42
C GLY A 40 10.23 9.00 -0.36
N ASP A 41 11.31 8.53 -0.97
CA ASP A 41 12.58 9.24 -0.96
C ASP A 41 12.54 10.43 -1.94
N LYS A 42 12.97 11.60 -1.48
CA LYS A 42 13.06 12.81 -2.33
C LYS A 42 14.36 12.86 -3.14
N PRO A 43 14.35 13.47 -4.34
CA PRO A 43 13.21 14.13 -5.00
C PRO A 43 12.26 13.16 -5.74
N GLY A 44 12.60 11.88 -5.84
CA GLY A 44 11.89 10.92 -6.69
C GLY A 44 10.40 10.81 -6.41
N VAL A 45 9.98 10.85 -5.14
CA VAL A 45 8.54 10.82 -4.79
C VAL A 45 7.76 11.99 -5.41
N ASP A 46 8.34 13.20 -5.43
CA ASP A 46 7.68 14.40 -5.97
C ASP A 46 7.61 14.35 -7.50
N GLU A 47 8.66 13.86 -8.18
CA GLU A 47 8.66 13.69 -9.63
C GLU A 47 7.64 12.65 -10.10
N TYR A 48 7.65 11.46 -9.50
CA TYR A 48 6.72 10.41 -9.89
C TYR A 48 5.28 10.77 -9.53
N TRP A 49 5.05 11.44 -8.40
CA TRP A 49 3.73 11.92 -8.03
C TRP A 49 3.13 12.85 -9.10
N LYS A 50 3.93 13.80 -9.61
CA LYS A 50 3.52 14.68 -10.72
C LYS A 50 3.28 13.90 -12.01
N LYS A 51 4.18 12.96 -12.35
CA LYS A 51 4.10 12.15 -13.57
C LYS A 51 2.80 11.33 -13.65
N TYR A 52 2.40 10.71 -12.54
CA TYR A 52 1.22 9.83 -12.50
C TYR A 52 -0.07 10.56 -12.11
N GLY A 53 0.00 11.84 -11.74
CA GLY A 53 -1.19 12.70 -11.53
C GLY A 53 -2.07 12.25 -10.36
N TYR A 54 -1.47 11.80 -9.26
CA TYR A 54 -2.24 11.31 -8.11
C TYR A 54 -3.10 12.41 -7.47
N LYS A 55 -4.30 12.02 -7.01
CA LYS A 55 -5.23 12.92 -6.33
C LYS A 55 -4.79 13.26 -4.90
N ALA A 56 -4.36 12.25 -4.14
CA ALA A 56 -3.88 12.43 -2.77
C ALA A 56 -2.46 13.01 -2.78
N PRO A 57 -2.07 13.87 -1.81
CA PRO A 57 -0.80 14.61 -1.83
C PRO A 57 0.42 13.73 -1.52
N VAL A 58 1.62 14.24 -1.81
CA VAL A 58 2.84 13.79 -1.14
C VAL A 58 2.85 14.35 0.27
N LEU A 59 2.97 13.49 1.28
CA LEU A 59 2.91 13.88 2.69
C LEU A 59 4.27 14.33 3.21
N CYS A 60 5.31 13.51 3.00
CA CYS A 60 6.66 13.77 3.47
C CYS A 60 7.69 12.85 2.81
N ASP A 61 8.97 13.13 3.06
CA ASP A 61 10.05 12.17 2.82
C ASP A 61 9.90 10.95 3.76
N PHE A 62 10.30 9.76 3.31
CA PHE A 62 10.21 8.54 4.12
C PHE A 62 10.88 8.66 5.49
N ASN A 63 12.04 9.32 5.58
CA ASN A 63 12.75 9.43 6.85
C ASN A 63 12.00 10.33 7.85
N ALA A 64 11.30 11.34 7.35
CA ALA A 64 10.47 12.27 8.12
C ALA A 64 9.10 11.70 8.52
N TYR A 65 8.71 10.53 7.98
CA TYR A 65 7.45 9.89 8.32
C TYR A 65 7.41 9.47 9.80
N VAL A 66 6.33 9.86 10.48
CA VAL A 66 6.00 9.52 11.87
C VAL A 66 4.63 8.83 11.88
N PRO A 67 4.52 7.56 12.30
CA PRO A 67 3.25 6.84 12.25
C PRO A 67 2.18 7.40 13.20
N ALA A 68 0.94 7.48 12.71
CA ALA A 68 -0.24 7.75 13.54
C ALA A 68 -1.03 6.46 13.87
N GLN A 69 -1.84 6.49 14.92
CA GLN A 69 -2.59 5.31 15.38
C GLN A 69 -3.67 4.82 14.40
N ASN A 70 -4.24 5.72 13.58
CA ASN A 70 -5.41 5.44 12.76
C ASN A 70 -5.08 5.33 11.26
N GLU A 71 -3.84 4.98 10.92
CA GLU A 71 -3.38 4.78 9.56
C GLU A 71 -2.59 3.47 9.43
N GLU A 72 -2.34 3.06 8.20
CA GLU A 72 -1.40 1.99 7.88
C GLU A 72 -0.64 2.34 6.60
N VAL A 73 0.53 1.74 6.43
CA VAL A 73 1.36 1.92 5.25
C VAL A 73 1.20 0.72 4.32
N LEU A 74 0.80 0.97 3.08
CA LEU A 74 0.85 0.01 1.99
C LEU A 74 2.13 0.24 1.18
N ILE A 75 2.85 -0.84 0.85
CA ILE A 75 4.20 -0.73 0.28
C ILE A 75 4.15 -0.98 -1.23
N ALA A 76 4.35 0.09 -2.00
CA ALA A 76 4.33 0.08 -3.45
C ALA A 76 5.74 0.24 -4.03
N ILE A 77 6.61 -0.72 -3.71
CA ILE A 77 8.00 -0.79 -4.16
C ILE A 77 8.23 -2.15 -4.82
N ALA A 78 8.62 -2.13 -6.10
CA ALA A 78 8.85 -3.35 -6.89
C ALA A 78 10.23 -3.98 -6.64
N ASP A 79 11.23 -3.18 -6.26
CA ASP A 79 12.54 -3.70 -5.89
C ASP A 79 12.46 -4.42 -4.53
N MET A 80 12.80 -5.70 -4.50
CA MET A 80 12.60 -6.54 -3.31
C MET A 80 13.59 -6.22 -2.18
N GLU A 81 14.81 -5.80 -2.50
CA GLU A 81 15.80 -5.43 -1.49
C GLU A 81 15.38 -4.12 -0.82
N VAL A 82 15.02 -3.11 -1.62
CA VAL A 82 14.50 -1.83 -1.12
C VAL A 82 13.22 -2.06 -0.33
N ARG A 83 12.29 -2.88 -0.83
CA ARG A 83 11.03 -3.20 -0.12
C ARG A 83 11.31 -3.82 1.24
N LYS A 84 12.21 -4.80 1.34
CA LYS A 84 12.59 -5.44 2.61
C LYS A 84 13.20 -4.44 3.59
N ASN A 85 14.09 -3.57 3.11
CA ASN A 85 14.73 -2.55 3.94
C ASN A 85 13.71 -1.52 4.47
N LYS A 86 12.74 -1.12 3.65
CA LYS A 86 11.66 -0.23 4.07
C LYS A 86 10.68 -0.89 5.04
N ILE A 87 10.36 -2.19 4.87
CA ILE A 87 9.59 -2.96 5.86
C ILE A 87 10.27 -2.90 7.22
N ASN A 88 11.57 -3.22 7.29
CA ASN A 88 12.32 -3.17 8.55
C ASN A 88 12.33 -1.78 9.17
N SER A 89 12.52 -0.74 8.35
CA SER A 89 12.49 0.65 8.81
C SER A 89 11.11 1.08 9.35
N LEU A 90 10.02 0.65 8.70
CA LEU A 90 8.65 0.88 9.15
C LEU A 90 8.36 0.15 10.47
N MET A 91 8.80 -1.10 10.62
CA MET A 91 8.67 -1.85 11.87
C MET A 91 9.43 -1.16 13.02
N ASN A 92 10.65 -0.69 12.76
CA ASN A 92 11.44 0.06 13.75
C ASN A 92 10.79 1.40 14.16
N LYS A 93 9.99 2.00 13.27
CA LYS A 93 9.17 3.19 13.56
C LYS A 93 7.86 2.85 14.29
N ASN A 94 7.57 1.58 14.57
CA ASN A 94 6.28 1.08 15.05
C ASN A 94 5.10 1.44 14.11
N ALA A 95 5.36 1.53 12.82
CA ALA A 95 4.32 1.79 11.82
C ALA A 95 3.45 0.54 11.62
N ARG A 96 2.14 0.73 11.47
CA ARG A 96 1.24 -0.35 11.06
C ARG A 96 1.42 -0.60 9.56
N ILE A 97 1.94 -1.76 9.18
CA ILE A 97 2.10 -2.15 7.78
C ILE A 97 0.87 -2.94 7.35
N GLY A 98 0.12 -2.40 6.40
CA GLY A 98 -1.14 -2.98 5.94
C GLY A 98 -0.97 -3.98 4.80
N GLU A 99 -2.03 -4.73 4.53
CA GLU A 99 -2.19 -5.51 3.30
C GLU A 99 -3.26 -4.92 2.39
N PHE A 100 -3.08 -5.08 1.08
CA PHE A 100 -4.11 -4.86 0.08
C PHE A 100 -4.44 -6.18 -0.60
N ILE A 101 -5.70 -6.58 -0.55
CA ILE A 101 -6.23 -7.74 -1.25
C ILE A 101 -7.45 -7.25 -2.01
N HIS A 102 -7.39 -7.31 -3.34
CA HIS A 102 -8.50 -6.88 -4.17
C HIS A 102 -9.74 -7.76 -3.92
N HIS A 103 -10.95 -7.18 -3.97
CA HIS A 103 -12.20 -7.91 -3.68
C HIS A 103 -12.46 -9.10 -4.61
N SER A 104 -11.85 -9.12 -5.80
CA SER A 104 -11.96 -10.24 -6.76
C SER A 104 -10.97 -11.38 -6.52
N VAL A 105 -10.10 -11.28 -5.52
CA VAL A 105 -9.15 -12.34 -5.16
C VAL A 105 -9.90 -13.49 -4.50
N ILE A 106 -9.62 -14.71 -4.98
CA ILE A 106 -10.06 -15.93 -4.31
C ILE A 106 -8.98 -16.30 -3.30
N VAL A 107 -9.28 -16.16 -2.01
CA VAL A 107 -8.35 -16.45 -0.92
C VAL A 107 -9.06 -17.13 0.26
N PRO A 108 -8.45 -18.14 0.89
CA PRO A 108 -8.95 -18.78 2.10
C PRO A 108 -9.20 -17.78 3.23
N LYS A 109 -10.26 -18.03 4.02
CA LYS A 109 -10.54 -17.26 5.25
C LYS A 109 -9.39 -17.39 6.25
N ILE A 110 -8.89 -18.62 6.42
CA ILE A 110 -7.70 -18.91 7.23
C ILE A 110 -6.52 -18.95 6.27
N ARG A 111 -5.62 -17.98 6.41
CA ARG A 111 -4.44 -17.84 5.57
C ARG A 111 -3.24 -17.46 6.44
N ASN A 112 -2.06 -17.95 6.09
CA ASN A 112 -0.81 -17.60 6.74
C ASN A 112 0.01 -16.68 5.83
N LEU A 113 -0.47 -15.45 5.65
CA LEU A 113 0.24 -14.45 4.86
C LEU A 113 1.18 -13.64 5.77
N GLY A 114 2.34 -13.26 5.22
CA GLY A 114 3.27 -12.34 5.88
C GLY A 114 2.72 -10.91 6.00
N ILE A 115 3.61 -9.96 6.24
CA ILE A 115 3.26 -8.54 6.40
C ILE A 115 3.44 -7.80 5.06
N GLY A 116 2.58 -6.81 4.79
CA GLY A 116 2.78 -5.90 3.66
C GLY A 116 2.39 -6.47 2.30
N ASN A 117 1.51 -7.46 2.26
CA ASN A 117 1.08 -8.12 1.03
C ASN A 117 0.22 -7.20 0.16
N VAL A 118 0.41 -7.31 -1.15
CA VAL A 118 -0.39 -6.62 -2.17
C VAL A 118 -0.80 -7.68 -3.19
N ILE A 119 -2.09 -7.99 -3.25
CA ILE A 119 -2.64 -9.02 -4.13
C ILE A 119 -3.67 -8.35 -5.03
N PHE A 120 -3.33 -8.29 -6.31
CA PHE A 120 -4.10 -7.63 -7.36
C PHE A 120 -5.29 -8.48 -7.84
N PRO A 121 -6.20 -7.90 -8.66
CA PRO A 121 -7.41 -8.60 -9.08
C PRO A 121 -7.15 -9.95 -9.72
N HIS A 122 -8.11 -10.87 -9.54
CA HIS A 122 -8.16 -12.18 -10.19
C HIS A 122 -7.01 -13.14 -9.85
N CYS A 123 -6.23 -12.84 -8.80
CA CYS A 123 -5.35 -13.83 -8.21
C CYS A 123 -6.15 -14.92 -7.47
N ILE A 124 -5.59 -16.12 -7.45
CA ILE A 124 -6.09 -17.26 -6.69
C ILE A 124 -4.98 -17.70 -5.76
N ILE A 125 -5.27 -17.77 -4.46
CA ILE A 125 -4.38 -18.32 -3.43
C ILE A 125 -5.07 -19.54 -2.87
N GLU A 126 -4.46 -20.71 -3.00
CA GLU A 126 -5.00 -21.96 -2.49
C GLU A 126 -4.68 -22.15 -0.99
N PRO A 127 -5.41 -23.03 -0.27
CA PRO A 127 -5.08 -23.39 1.09
C PRO A 127 -3.62 -23.86 1.23
N ASN A 128 -2.94 -23.40 2.29
CA ASN A 128 -1.55 -23.73 2.61
C ASN A 128 -0.48 -23.20 1.64
N ALA A 129 -0.80 -22.24 0.76
CA ALA A 129 0.22 -21.49 0.04
C ALA A 129 1.17 -20.77 1.01
N ILE A 130 2.49 -20.85 0.72
CA ILE A 130 3.59 -20.24 1.48
C ILE A 130 4.50 -19.42 0.58
#